data_AF-A0A165UJW6-F1
#
_entry.id   AF-A0A165UJW6-F1
#
_cell.length_a   1.000
_cell.length_b   1.000
_cell.length_c   1.000
_cell.angle_alpha   90.00
_cell.angle_beta   90.00
_cell.angle_gamma   90.00
#
_symmetry.space_group_name_H-M   'P 1'
#
loop_
_entity.id
_entity.type
_entity.pdbx_description
1 polymer ?
#
loop_
_entity_poly.entity_id
_entity_poly.type
_entity_poly.pdbx_seq_one_letter_code
_entity_poly.pdbx_strand_id
1 'polypeptide(L)'
;MTDEFSEAYKKIAVSAVEALGAKISGIDLIIPDKEIDPTTDKKAYGIIEANFNPAMHMHVYPFAGKGRRLTMNVLKLLYPEVF
;
A
#
# COMPACT_ATOMS: atom_id res chain seq x y z
N MET A 1 -4.69 11.07 1.32
CA MET A 1 -3.75 10.23 2.11
C MET A 1 -2.58 9.68 1.30
N THR A 2 -2.73 9.05 0.13
CA THR A 2 -1.59 8.41 -0.58
C THR A 2 -0.38 9.33 -0.79
N ASP A 3 -0.61 10.59 -1.13
CA ASP A 3 0.46 11.57 -1.35
C ASP A 3 0.92 12.26 -0.04
N GLU A 4 0.17 12.07 1.05
CA GLU A 4 0.43 12.69 2.36
C GLU A 4 1.29 11.81 3.27
N PHE A 5 1.36 10.49 2.98
CA PHE A 5 2.27 9.58 3.68
C PHE A 5 3.67 9.67 3.11
N SER A 6 4.66 9.65 4.01
CA SER A 6 6.07 9.58 3.63
C SER A 6 6.39 8.29 2.86
N GLU A 7 7.41 8.36 2.01
CA GLU A 7 7.89 7.20 1.26
C GLU A 7 8.41 6.08 2.17
N ALA A 8 8.82 6.39 3.41
CA ALA A 8 9.28 5.39 4.37
C ALA A 8 8.18 4.37 4.70
N TYR A 9 6.96 4.83 5.00
CA TYR A 9 5.81 3.94 5.25
C TYR A 9 5.44 3.11 4.02
N LYS A 10 5.54 3.69 2.82
CA LYS A 10 5.26 2.97 1.56
C LYS A 10 6.29 1.85 1.34
N LYS A 11 7.58 2.11 1.59
CA LYS A 11 8.64 1.10 1.51
C LYS A 11 8.43 -0.04 2.50
N ILE A 12 7.98 0.27 3.72
CA ILE A 12 7.63 -0.76 4.71
C ILE A 12 6.54 -1.69 4.17
N ALA A 13 5.47 -1.15 3.58
CA ALA A 13 4.43 -1.97 2.97
C ALA A 13 4.99 -2.83 1.81
N VAL A 14 5.84 -2.27 0.95
CA VAL A 14 6.51 -3.03 -0.13
C VAL A 14 7.36 -4.18 0.44
N SER A 15 8.21 -3.92 1.43
CA SER A 15 9.06 -4.94 2.05
C SER A 15 8.23 -6.04 2.74
N ALA A 16 7.08 -5.71 3.31
CA ALA A 16 6.17 -6.71 3.87
C ALA A 16 5.59 -7.64 2.78
N VAL A 17 5.18 -7.08 1.63
CA VAL A 17 4.70 -7.87 0.48
C VAL A 17 5.81 -8.78 -0.05
N GLU A 18 7.05 -8.27 -0.17
CA GLU A 18 8.21 -9.04 -0.60
C GLU A 18 8.54 -10.19 0.35
N ALA A 19 8.53 -9.93 1.66
CA ALA A 19 8.77 -10.95 2.69
C ALA A 19 7.74 -12.09 2.66
N LEU A 20 6.51 -11.79 2.24
CA LEU A 20 5.44 -12.79 2.04
C LEU A 20 5.56 -13.55 0.72
N GLY A 21 6.48 -13.16 -0.18
CA GLY A 21 6.60 -13.74 -1.52
C GLY A 21 5.40 -13.43 -2.42
N ALA A 22 4.57 -12.44 -2.06
CA ALA A 22 3.40 -12.06 -2.84
C ALA A 22 3.79 -11.09 -3.97
N LYS A 23 3.07 -11.15 -5.10
CA LYS A 23 3.17 -10.13 -6.16
C LYS A 23 2.23 -8.95 -5.93
N ILE A 24 1.06 -9.22 -5.35
CA ILE A 24 0.04 -8.24 -4.98
C ILE A 24 -0.49 -8.65 -3.61
N SER A 25 -0.50 -7.71 -2.68
CA SER A 25 -1.16 -7.84 -1.38
C SER A 25 -1.44 -6.43 -0.83
N GLY A 26 -2.54 -6.28 -0.09
CA GLY A 26 -2.83 -5.09 0.70
C GLY A 26 -2.24 -5.24 2.09
N ILE A 27 -1.46 -4.27 2.54
CA ILE A 27 -0.90 -4.27 3.89
C ILE A 27 -1.65 -3.26 4.74
N ASP A 28 -2.25 -3.72 5.82
CA ASP A 28 -2.93 -2.85 6.78
C ASP A 28 -2.00 -2.55 7.95
N LEU A 29 -1.76 -1.24 8.14
CA LEU A 29 -0.89 -0.72 9.19
C LEU A 29 -1.72 0.10 10.17
N ILE A 30 -1.40 -0.04 11.46
CA ILE A 30 -1.77 0.95 12.47
C ILE A 30 -0.59 1.91 12.62
N ILE A 31 -0.84 3.19 12.38
CA ILE A 31 0.15 4.27 12.46
C ILE A 31 -0.41 5.32 13.42
N PRO A 32 0.12 5.44 14.66
CA PRO A 32 -0.40 6.38 15.65
C PRO A 32 -0.27 7.85 15.23
N ASP A 33 0.85 8.18 14.56
CA ASP A 33 1.12 9.51 14.01
C ASP A 33 1.91 9.37 12.70
N LYS A 34 1.35 9.89 11.60
CA LYS A 34 1.94 9.80 10.26
C LYS A 34 3.16 10.70 10.07
N GLU A 35 3.37 11.68 10.94
CA GLU A 35 4.49 12.62 10.87
C GLU A 35 5.77 12.05 11.49
N ILE A 36 5.66 10.98 12.30
CA ILE A 36 6.82 10.28 12.86
C ILE A 36 7.54 9.50 11.76
N ASP A 37 8.87 9.61 11.70
CA ASP A 37 9.70 8.83 10.79
C ASP A 37 9.87 7.39 11.31
N PRO A 38 9.32 6.38 10.60
CA PRO A 38 9.35 5.00 11.05
C PRO A 38 10.74 4.35 10.96
N THR A 39 11.73 5.03 10.36
CA THR A 39 13.13 4.57 10.36
C THR A 39 13.85 4.90 11.67
N THR A 40 13.33 5.85 12.44
CA THR A 40 13.95 6.34 13.69
C THR A 40 13.20 5.88 14.94
N ASP A 41 11.90 5.62 14.84
CA ASP A 41 11.07 5.18 15.96
C ASP A 41 10.42 3.82 15.69
N LYS A 42 10.73 2.84 16.55
CA LYS A 42 10.18 1.48 16.49
C LYS A 42 8.69 1.40 16.84
N LYS A 43 8.11 2.45 17.43
CA LYS A 43 6.68 2.54 17.77
C LYS A 43 5.86 3.32 16.74
N ALA A 44 6.50 3.75 15.64
CA ALA A 44 5.85 4.53 14.59
C ALA A 44 4.70 3.78 13.89
N TYR A 45 4.75 2.44 13.85
CA TYR A 45 3.69 1.63 13.26
C TYR A 45 3.67 0.19 13.79
N GLY A 46 2.59 -0.52 13.48
CA GLY A 46 2.52 -1.98 13.48
C GLY A 46 1.75 -2.49 12.26
N ILE A 47 2.19 -3.60 11.67
CA ILE A 47 1.43 -4.31 10.63
C ILE A 47 0.43 -5.23 11.32
N ILE A 48 -0.84 -5.15 10.95
CA ILE A 48 -1.91 -5.94 11.58
C ILE A 48 -2.45 -7.05 10.67
N GLU A 49 -2.42 -6.84 9.36
CA GLU A 49 -2.95 -7.80 8.38
C GLU A 49 -2.21 -7.65 7.05
N ALA A 50 -2.10 -8.76 6.33
CA ALA A 50 -1.75 -8.79 4.91
C ALA A 50 -2.84 -9.52 4.14
N ASN A 51 -3.53 -8.82 3.25
CA ASN A 51 -4.67 -9.33 2.50
C ASN A 51 -4.29 -9.63 1.05
N PHE A 52 -4.30 -10.90 0.68
CA PHE A 52 -3.88 -11.37 -0.66
C PHE A 52 -4.89 -11.02 -1.77
N ASN A 53 -6.09 -10.53 -1.43
CA ASN A 53 -7.07 -10.06 -2.39
C ASN A 53 -7.57 -8.65 -2.01
N PRO A 54 -6.71 -7.62 -2.16
CA PRO A 54 -7.05 -6.28 -1.72
C PRO A 54 -8.23 -5.71 -2.51
N ALA A 55 -9.16 -5.09 -1.78
CA ALA A 55 -10.37 -4.49 -2.35
C ALA A 55 -10.07 -3.21 -3.14
N MET A 56 -9.55 -3.36 -4.36
CA MET A 56 -9.08 -2.25 -5.21
C MET A 56 -10.15 -1.19 -5.52
N HIS A 57 -11.44 -1.56 -5.54
CA HIS A 57 -12.52 -0.62 -5.84
C HIS A 57 -12.57 0.55 -4.84
N MET A 58 -12.23 0.31 -3.57
CA MET A 58 -12.16 1.35 -2.54
C MET A 58 -11.06 2.38 -2.83
N HIS A 59 -9.97 1.97 -3.49
CA HIS A 59 -8.90 2.89 -3.91
C HIS A 59 -9.30 3.72 -5.13
N VAL A 60 -10.14 3.19 -6.03
CA VAL A 60 -10.57 3.90 -7.24
C VAL A 60 -11.60 4.98 -6.91
N TYR A 61 -12.55 4.68 -6.01
CA TYR A 61 -13.70 5.53 -5.72
C TYR A 61 -13.79 5.86 -4.22
N PRO A 62 -12.85 6.64 -3.67
CA PRO A 62 -12.93 7.04 -2.27
C PRO A 62 -14.07 8.05 -2.07
N PHE A 63 -14.67 8.06 -0.87
CA PHE A 63 -15.63 9.10 -0.49
C PHE A 63 -15.01 10.50 -0.52
N ALA A 64 -13.76 10.62 -0.07
CA ALA A 64 -12.99 11.86 -0.07
C ALA A 64 -11.53 11.62 -0.48
N GLY A 65 -10.92 12.62 -1.11
CA GLY A 65 -9.55 12.56 -1.61
C GLY A 65 -9.43 12.08 -3.06
N LYS A 66 -8.21 11.76 -3.48
CA LYS A 66 -7.90 11.42 -4.88
C LYS A 66 -7.98 9.91 -5.11
N GLY A 67 -8.89 9.50 -5.99
CA GLY A 67 -9.00 8.12 -6.46
C GLY A 67 -7.77 7.65 -7.25
N ARG A 68 -7.45 6.36 -7.13
CA ARG A 68 -6.30 5.69 -7.75
C ARG A 68 -6.77 4.40 -8.42
N ARG A 69 -6.72 4.36 -9.75
CA ARG A 69 -7.14 3.20 -10.56
C ARG A 69 -6.04 2.13 -10.62
N LEU A 70 -5.93 1.33 -9.55
CA LEU A 70 -4.93 0.27 -9.43
C LEU A 70 -5.15 -0.88 -10.42
N THR A 71 -6.37 -1.08 -10.92
CA THR A 71 -6.72 -2.15 -11.86
C THR A 71 -5.90 -2.12 -13.15
N MET A 72 -5.52 -0.93 -13.63
CA MET A 72 -4.66 -0.81 -14.81
C MET A 72 -3.24 -1.30 -14.55
N ASN A 73 -2.73 -1.15 -13.32
CA ASN A 73 -1.42 -1.68 -12.96
C ASN A 73 -1.44 -3.22 -12.93
N VAL A 74 -2.55 -3.81 -12.47
CA VAL A 74 -2.74 -5.26 -12.51
C VAL A 74 -2.81 -5.76 -13.96
N LEU A 75 -3.56 -5.10 -14.83
CA LEU A 75 -3.61 -5.48 -16.25
C LEU A 75 -2.25 -5.34 -16.93
N LYS A 76 -1.50 -4.26 -16.64
CA LYS A 76 -0.11 -4.08 -17.11
C LYS A 76 0.84 -5.16 -16.62
N LEU A 77 0.68 -5.61 -15.37
CA LEU A 77 1.47 -6.69 -14.81
C LEU A 77 1.19 -8.03 -15.52
N LEU A 78 -0.08 -8.28 -15.85
CA LEU A 78 -0.51 -9.53 -16.48
C LEU A 78 -0.24 -9.58 -17.99
N TYR A 79 -0.38 -8.44 -18.67
CA TYR A 79 -0.26 -8.31 -20.13
C TYR A 79 0.65 -7.14 -20.51
N PRO A 80 1.95 -7.17 -20.13
CA PRO A 80 2.88 -6.07 -20.39
C PRO A 80 3.12 -5.79 -21.88
N GLU A 81 2.83 -6.74 -22.76
CA GLU A 81 2.94 -6.59 -24.21
C GLU A 81 1.80 -5.77 -24.84
N VAL A 82 0.69 -5.59 -24.11
CA VAL A 82 -0.50 -4.88 -24.60
C VAL A 82 -0.50 -3.41 -24.17
N PHE A 83 0.19 -3.06 -23.08
CA PHE A 83 0.11 -1.76 -22.40
C PHE A 83 1.45 -1.07 -22.23
#